data_AF-A0AAX2EJW1-F1
#
_entry.id   AF-A0AAX2EJW1-F1
#
_cell.length_a   1.000
_cell.length_b   1.000
_cell.length_c   1.000
_cell.angle_alpha   90.00
_cell.angle_beta   90.00
_cell.angle_gamma   90.00
#
_symmetry.space_group_name_H-M   'P 1'
#
loop_
_entity.id
_entity.type
_entity.pdbx_description
1 polymer ?
#
loop_
_entity_poly.entity_id
_entity_poly.type
_entity_poly.pdbx_seq_one_letter_code
_entity_poly.pdbx_strand_id
1 'polypeptide(L)'
;MAITRESVGTVIRSYRESRGLTLRSLAEKLDVPFTSLSKMESGDQKVDSTFLVSVADYFDVSIDTMLNRTTNPVENEHHKKENKLDIQATLKHVLDTYQEAKYEMLKDHEIGNYVRNVIKDVLVEDADLDEHRFFVTGSVGQGRWAEIPWVSIFIRDITTTATSGYYIVYLFKADMSGVYISLNQGWTYFLRKYMGKLGREKIQATANIIQRKLNTVPANMTTAEINLEGRGDLAKGYENGHIIGRLYEADNLPSSTELINDLKELLTSYKEIEYMMGGRSVDEFNDYLLLSEDGHYLEEDLEQEEVYQDNVQLALDSTLDETEEAIEADNESLPRPDPVLDRSRRQRWPRDARVAARALRLSKYKCALDESHTSFTSKVTGKRYLEMHHLVPMKYQGEFDVKLDREAQLLALCPTCHRQIHHGTDDEKEIILRKLFYDRRDRLEAIGIEIGFKELRNMYGIKG
;
A
#
# COMPACT_ATOMS: atom_id res chain seq x y z
N MET A 1 -4.24 -36.34 26.30
CA MET A 1 -4.94 -35.55 27.33
C MET A 1 -5.26 -34.19 26.73
N ALA A 2 -6.53 -33.87 26.56
CA ALA A 2 -6.95 -32.59 26.01
C ALA A 2 -6.73 -31.48 27.05
N ILE A 3 -5.92 -30.49 26.72
CA ILE A 3 -5.80 -29.25 27.49
C ILE A 3 -7.07 -28.46 27.21
N THR A 4 -8.07 -28.57 28.07
CA THR A 4 -9.26 -27.71 28.03
C THR A 4 -8.82 -26.31 28.45
N ARG A 5 -8.87 -25.34 27.53
CA ARG A 5 -8.72 -23.91 27.86
C ARG A 5 -9.66 -23.57 29.03
N GLU A 6 -9.10 -23.09 30.14
CA GLU A 6 -9.89 -22.59 31.27
C GLU A 6 -10.80 -21.45 30.80
N SER A 7 -12.07 -21.50 31.17
CA SER A 7 -13.02 -20.43 30.87
C SER A 7 -12.88 -19.30 31.89
N VAL A 8 -13.29 -18.07 31.52
CA VAL A 8 -13.36 -16.93 32.45
C VAL A 8 -14.09 -17.30 33.74
N GLY A 9 -15.18 -18.08 33.63
CA GLY A 9 -15.92 -18.58 34.80
C GLY A 9 -15.08 -19.43 35.75
N THR A 10 -14.18 -20.27 35.22
CA THR A 10 -13.27 -21.08 36.05
C THR A 10 -12.21 -20.23 36.75
N VAL A 11 -11.75 -19.13 36.14
CA VAL A 11 -10.83 -18.18 36.76
C VAL A 11 -11.52 -17.40 37.90
N ILE A 12 -12.76 -16.93 37.68
CA ILE A 12 -13.53 -16.27 38.73
C ILE A 12 -13.73 -17.19 39.93
N ARG A 13 -14.04 -18.48 39.67
CA ARG A 13 -14.18 -19.50 40.71
C ARG A 13 -12.89 -19.70 41.51
N SER A 14 -11.73 -19.78 40.86
CA SER A 14 -10.46 -20.01 41.56
C SER A 14 -10.08 -18.83 42.47
N TYR A 15 -10.31 -17.59 42.02
CA TYR A 15 -10.13 -16.39 42.84
C TYR A 15 -11.10 -16.33 44.02
N ARG A 16 -12.37 -16.70 43.79
CA ARG A 16 -13.36 -16.78 44.87
C ARG A 16 -12.94 -17.79 45.94
N GLU A 17 -12.54 -18.99 45.54
CA GLU A 17 -12.18 -20.08 46.45
C GLU A 17 -10.86 -19.84 47.18
N SER A 18 -9.84 -19.30 46.51
CA SER A 18 -8.57 -18.93 47.13
C SER A 18 -8.70 -17.83 48.20
N ARG A 19 -9.71 -16.96 48.09
CA ARG A 19 -10.05 -15.95 49.10
C ARG A 19 -11.04 -16.46 50.16
N GLY A 20 -11.38 -17.75 50.15
CA GLY A 20 -12.30 -18.37 51.11
C GLY A 20 -13.75 -17.88 51.01
N LEU A 21 -14.14 -17.32 49.86
CA LEU A 21 -15.48 -16.75 49.68
C LEU A 21 -16.46 -17.83 49.22
N THR A 22 -17.64 -17.83 49.84
CA THR A 22 -18.77 -18.60 49.32
C THR A 22 -19.35 -17.91 48.09
N LEU A 23 -19.98 -18.67 47.19
CA LEU A 23 -20.71 -18.12 46.03
C LEU A 23 -21.72 -17.02 46.45
N ARG A 24 -22.42 -17.21 47.58
CA ARG A 24 -23.36 -16.21 48.10
C ARG A 24 -22.67 -14.93 48.54
N SER A 25 -21.54 -15.06 49.24
CA SER A 25 -20.79 -13.89 49.71
C SER A 25 -20.21 -13.08 48.55
N LEU A 26 -19.69 -13.72 47.50
CA LEU A 26 -19.20 -12.99 46.33
C LEU A 26 -20.34 -12.34 45.54
N ALA A 27 -21.46 -13.04 45.37
CA ALA A 27 -22.64 -12.51 44.70
C ALA A 27 -23.18 -11.24 45.38
N GLU A 28 -23.27 -11.24 46.72
CA GLU A 28 -23.66 -10.07 47.49
C GLU A 28 -22.67 -8.90 47.35
N LYS A 29 -21.36 -9.18 47.34
CA LYS A 29 -20.33 -8.13 47.24
C LYS A 29 -20.24 -7.50 45.84
N LEU A 30 -20.59 -8.24 44.80
CA LEU A 30 -20.62 -7.77 43.42
C LEU A 30 -21.99 -7.26 42.98
N ASP A 31 -22.99 -7.24 43.88
CA ASP A 31 -24.38 -6.89 43.59
C ASP A 31 -24.98 -7.67 42.40
N VAL A 32 -24.71 -8.98 42.34
CA VAL A 32 -25.25 -9.87 41.29
C VAL A 32 -26.09 -11.01 41.88
N PRO A 33 -27.12 -11.49 41.17
CA PRO A 33 -27.87 -12.66 41.64
C PRO A 33 -26.97 -13.88 41.78
N PHE A 34 -27.06 -14.57 42.93
CA PHE A 34 -26.32 -15.82 43.20
C PHE A 34 -26.46 -16.85 42.08
N THR A 35 -27.66 -16.97 41.51
CA THR A 35 -27.96 -17.90 40.41
C THR A 35 -27.21 -17.53 39.13
N SER A 36 -27.02 -16.24 38.86
CA SER A 36 -26.23 -15.73 37.74
C SER A 36 -24.75 -16.04 37.93
N LEU A 37 -24.19 -15.72 39.10
CA LEU A 37 -22.78 -16.01 39.40
C LEU A 37 -22.47 -17.51 39.32
N SER A 38 -23.37 -18.37 39.81
CA SER A 38 -23.22 -19.83 39.72
C SER A 38 -23.19 -20.33 38.28
N LYS A 39 -24.01 -19.77 37.39
CA LYS A 39 -24.02 -20.12 35.96
C LYS A 39 -22.81 -19.57 35.22
N MET A 40 -22.35 -18.39 35.60
CA MET A 40 -21.13 -17.79 35.05
C MET A 40 -19.89 -18.64 35.39
N GLU A 41 -19.72 -19.03 36.66
CA GLU A 41 -18.58 -19.85 37.07
C GLU A 41 -18.57 -21.27 36.46
N SER A 42 -19.75 -21.82 36.17
CA SER A 42 -19.89 -23.14 35.51
C SER A 42 -19.74 -23.06 33.99
N GLY A 43 -19.76 -21.86 33.40
CA GLY A 43 -19.71 -21.65 31.95
C GLY A 43 -21.07 -21.75 31.25
N ASP A 44 -22.16 -21.99 32.00
CA ASP A 44 -23.54 -22.06 31.49
C ASP A 44 -24.11 -20.68 31.12
N GLN A 45 -23.46 -19.59 31.55
CA GLN A 45 -23.81 -18.22 31.22
C GLN A 45 -22.58 -17.42 30.83
N LYS A 46 -22.67 -16.65 29.74
CA LYS A 46 -21.60 -15.73 29.31
C LYS A 46 -21.45 -14.58 30.31
N VAL A 47 -20.21 -14.18 30.53
CA VAL A 47 -19.83 -13.01 31.32
C VAL A 47 -19.77 -11.79 30.39
N ASP A 48 -20.48 -10.72 30.73
CA ASP A 48 -20.36 -9.43 30.05
C ASP A 48 -19.16 -8.62 30.56
N SER A 49 -18.75 -7.61 29.80
CA SER A 49 -17.57 -6.79 30.12
C SER A 49 -17.70 -6.00 31.41
N THR A 50 -18.92 -5.54 31.74
CA THR A 50 -19.16 -4.74 32.95
C THR A 50 -19.00 -5.60 34.20
N PHE A 51 -19.54 -6.82 34.18
CA PHE A 51 -19.35 -7.80 35.24
C PHE A 51 -17.89 -8.23 35.36
N LEU A 52 -17.19 -8.42 34.23
CA LEU A 52 -15.77 -8.78 34.26
C LEU A 52 -14.90 -7.71 34.95
N VAL A 53 -15.19 -6.44 34.69
CA VAL A 53 -14.51 -5.31 35.34
C VAL A 53 -14.80 -5.28 36.83
N SER A 54 -16.07 -5.44 37.25
CA SER A 54 -16.40 -5.43 38.68
C SER A 54 -15.73 -6.57 39.45
N VAL A 55 -15.58 -7.73 38.83
CA VAL A 55 -14.86 -8.87 39.40
C VAL A 55 -13.35 -8.58 39.49
N ALA A 56 -12.75 -8.03 38.44
CA ALA A 56 -11.34 -7.66 38.40
C ALA A 56 -10.99 -6.63 39.48
N ASP A 57 -11.81 -5.57 39.59
CA ASP A 57 -11.68 -4.52 40.62
C ASP A 57 -11.85 -5.09 42.03
N TYR A 58 -12.80 -6.00 42.23
CA TYR A 58 -13.04 -6.62 43.54
C TYR A 58 -11.87 -7.49 44.01
N PHE A 59 -11.24 -8.23 43.10
CA PHE A 59 -10.11 -9.09 43.43
C PHE A 59 -8.74 -8.39 43.36
N ASP A 60 -8.73 -7.13 42.93
CA ASP A 60 -7.54 -6.32 42.68
C ASP A 60 -6.58 -6.99 41.69
N VAL A 61 -7.12 -7.37 40.52
CA VAL A 61 -6.34 -7.99 39.43
C VAL A 61 -6.68 -7.38 38.08
N SER A 62 -5.81 -7.56 37.08
CA SER A 62 -6.08 -7.09 35.72
C SER A 62 -7.15 -7.92 35.01
N ILE A 63 -7.78 -7.31 34.02
CA ILE A 63 -8.70 -8.02 33.10
C ILE A 63 -7.98 -9.15 32.37
N ASP A 64 -6.71 -8.98 32.02
CA ASP A 64 -5.91 -10.01 31.36
C ASP A 64 -5.77 -11.25 32.24
N THR A 65 -5.60 -11.07 33.56
CA THR A 65 -5.63 -12.18 34.52
C THR A 65 -6.97 -12.90 34.53
N MET A 66 -8.08 -12.15 34.53
CA MET A 66 -9.44 -12.73 34.50
C MET A 66 -9.75 -13.46 33.19
N LEU A 67 -9.13 -13.05 32.09
CA LEU A 67 -9.23 -13.69 30.78
C LEU A 67 -8.24 -14.85 30.58
N ASN A 68 -7.46 -15.20 31.61
CA ASN A 68 -6.38 -16.17 31.53
C ASN A 68 -5.36 -15.85 30.42
N ARG A 69 -5.09 -14.56 30.23
CA ARG A 69 -4.06 -14.02 29.32
C ARG A 69 -2.70 -13.87 30.02
N THR A 70 -2.54 -14.46 31.20
CA THR A 70 -1.32 -14.45 32.04
C THR A 70 -0.19 -15.31 31.52
N THR A 71 -0.11 -15.58 30.22
CA THR A 71 1.21 -15.74 29.58
C THR A 71 1.84 -14.36 29.45
N ASN A 72 2.29 -13.86 30.60
CA ASN A 72 3.07 -12.65 30.94
C ASN A 72 3.43 -11.64 29.85
N PRO A 73 3.02 -10.37 30.02
CA PRO A 73 3.86 -9.19 29.83
C PRO A 73 4.68 -8.92 31.10
N VAL A 74 5.97 -9.27 31.06
CA VAL A 74 7.12 -8.82 31.89
C VAL A 74 6.90 -8.55 33.39
N GLU A 75 7.32 -9.51 34.23
CA GLU A 75 7.93 -9.22 35.54
C GLU A 75 9.29 -9.92 35.66
N ASN A 76 10.23 -9.22 36.30
CA ASN A 76 11.63 -9.58 36.50
C ASN A 76 11.84 -10.96 37.15
N GLU A 77 12.24 -11.96 36.35
CA GLU A 77 12.99 -13.10 36.85
C GLU A 77 14.50 -12.87 36.66
N HIS A 78 15.10 -12.20 37.65
CA HIS A 78 16.51 -12.39 37.95
C HIS A 78 16.72 -13.80 38.52
N HIS A 79 16.63 -14.85 37.67
CA HIS A 79 17.34 -16.12 37.88
C HIS A 79 17.48 -16.90 36.56
N LYS A 80 18.65 -16.74 35.94
CA LYS A 80 19.31 -17.64 34.96
C LYS A 80 18.65 -17.84 33.58
N LYS A 81 18.81 -16.84 32.70
CA LYS A 81 19.25 -17.11 31.31
C LYS A 81 20.74 -16.78 31.22
N GLU A 82 21.60 -17.73 31.60
CA GLU A 82 23.00 -17.66 31.17
C GLU A 82 23.04 -17.92 29.65
N ASN A 83 23.55 -16.94 28.89
CA ASN A 83 23.93 -17.04 27.47
C ASN A 83 22.84 -17.31 26.41
N LYS A 84 21.67 -16.66 26.44
CA LYS A 84 20.88 -16.52 25.20
C LYS A 84 21.28 -15.21 24.50
N LEU A 85 21.81 -15.33 23.28
CA LEU A 85 22.12 -14.21 22.41
C LEU A 85 20.82 -13.54 21.97
N ASP A 86 20.75 -12.20 22.01
CA ASP A 86 19.53 -11.42 21.69
C ASP A 86 19.74 -10.43 20.54
N ILE A 87 18.66 -9.81 20.06
CA ILE A 87 18.73 -8.94 18.88
C ILE A 87 19.62 -7.71 19.11
N GLN A 88 19.60 -7.10 20.29
CA GLN A 88 20.44 -5.94 20.58
C GLN A 88 21.93 -6.32 20.52
N ALA A 89 22.32 -7.41 21.19
CA ALA A 89 23.71 -7.88 21.19
C ALA A 89 24.17 -8.28 19.79
N THR A 90 23.29 -8.89 18.99
CA THR A 90 23.66 -9.27 17.62
C THR A 90 23.85 -8.06 16.69
N LEU A 91 22.95 -7.07 16.73
CA LEU A 91 23.12 -5.83 15.96
C LEU A 91 24.39 -5.09 16.39
N LYS A 92 24.64 -4.99 17.69
CA LYS A 92 25.85 -4.34 18.24
C LYS A 92 27.13 -5.01 17.75
N HIS A 93 27.17 -6.35 17.75
CA HIS A 93 28.34 -7.08 17.27
C HIS A 93 28.68 -6.77 15.81
N VAL A 94 27.67 -6.63 14.94
CA VAL A 94 27.89 -6.23 13.54
C VAL A 94 28.41 -4.80 13.44
N LEU A 95 27.80 -3.86 14.16
CA LEU A 95 28.24 -2.45 14.16
C LEU A 95 29.69 -2.31 14.63
N ASP A 96 30.12 -3.10 15.61
CA ASP A 96 31.46 -3.03 16.18
C ASP A 96 32.55 -3.67 15.31
N THR A 97 32.21 -4.72 14.55
CA THR A 97 33.24 -5.58 13.92
C THR A 97 33.27 -5.49 12.39
N TYR A 98 32.17 -5.12 11.74
CA TYR A 98 32.07 -5.18 10.28
C TYR A 98 33.05 -4.23 9.58
N GLN A 99 33.34 -3.07 10.19
CA GLN A 99 34.22 -2.06 9.61
C GLN A 99 35.66 -2.55 9.43
N GLU A 100 36.13 -3.43 10.30
CA GLU A 100 37.45 -4.07 10.21
C GLU A 100 37.37 -5.33 9.32
N ALA A 101 36.35 -6.16 9.52
CA ALA A 101 36.14 -7.41 8.79
C ALA A 101 36.09 -7.23 7.25
N LYS A 102 35.62 -6.08 6.77
CA LYS A 102 35.54 -5.81 5.32
C LYS A 102 36.89 -5.74 4.60
N TYR A 103 38.01 -5.66 5.34
CA TYR A 103 39.36 -5.73 4.79
C TYR A 103 39.92 -7.16 4.77
N GLU A 104 39.18 -8.13 5.32
CA GLU A 104 39.54 -9.54 5.35
C GLU A 104 38.88 -10.33 4.21
N MET A 105 39.21 -11.62 4.12
CA MET A 105 38.61 -12.52 3.14
C MET A 105 37.14 -12.78 3.48
N LEU A 106 36.22 -12.45 2.58
CA LEU A 106 34.78 -12.62 2.80
C LEU A 106 34.35 -14.09 2.98
N LYS A 107 35.00 -15.00 2.24
CA LYS A 107 34.59 -16.41 2.20
C LYS A 107 34.74 -17.01 3.61
N ASP A 108 33.67 -17.63 4.10
CA ASP A 108 33.61 -18.31 5.40
C ASP A 108 33.91 -17.41 6.61
N HIS A 109 33.85 -16.07 6.44
CA HIS A 109 34.10 -15.12 7.50
C HIS A 109 32.99 -15.14 8.56
N GLU A 110 33.36 -15.07 9.85
CA GLU A 110 32.47 -15.14 11.00
C GLU A 110 31.35 -14.11 10.95
N ILE A 111 31.68 -12.81 10.78
CA ILE A 111 30.65 -11.77 10.67
C ILE A 111 29.68 -11.98 9.50
N GLY A 112 30.16 -12.61 8.42
CA GLY A 112 29.33 -12.99 7.29
C GLY A 112 28.33 -14.10 7.64
N ASN A 113 28.69 -15.05 8.50
CA ASN A 113 27.76 -16.03 9.06
C ASN A 113 26.80 -15.37 10.05
N TYR A 114 27.30 -14.42 10.83
CA TYR A 114 26.54 -13.71 11.84
C TYR A 114 25.34 -12.94 11.25
N VAL A 115 25.59 -12.18 10.18
CA VAL A 115 24.54 -11.46 9.45
C VAL A 115 23.58 -12.41 8.72
N ARG A 116 24.09 -13.49 8.11
CA ARG A 116 23.26 -14.41 7.30
C ARG A 116 22.36 -15.33 8.14
N ASN A 117 22.89 -15.84 9.24
CA ASN A 117 22.28 -16.94 9.99
C ASN A 117 21.98 -16.57 11.45
N VAL A 118 22.92 -15.97 12.17
CA VAL A 118 22.73 -15.71 13.62
C VAL A 118 21.64 -14.67 13.87
N ILE A 119 21.69 -13.52 13.21
CA ILE A 119 20.63 -12.50 13.33
C ILE A 119 19.29 -13.05 12.85
N LYS A 120 19.30 -13.83 11.77
CA LYS A 120 18.11 -14.48 11.22
C LYS A 120 17.41 -15.34 12.27
N ASP A 121 18.15 -16.25 12.91
CA ASP A 121 17.59 -17.19 13.88
C ASP A 121 17.08 -16.45 15.13
N VAL A 122 17.81 -15.43 15.61
CA VAL A 122 17.38 -14.56 16.72
C VAL A 122 16.08 -13.82 16.39
N LEU A 123 15.97 -13.22 15.20
CA LEU A 123 14.76 -12.51 14.77
C LEU A 123 13.55 -13.45 14.66
N VAL A 124 13.74 -14.65 14.10
CA VAL A 124 12.67 -15.64 13.97
C VAL A 124 12.14 -16.03 15.35
N GLU A 125 13.04 -16.31 16.30
CA GLU A 125 12.66 -16.73 17.64
C GLU A 125 12.05 -15.58 18.48
N ASP A 126 12.73 -14.43 18.55
CA ASP A 126 12.32 -13.35 19.45
C ASP A 126 11.05 -12.61 18.97
N ALA A 127 10.81 -12.56 17.65
CA ALA A 127 9.60 -11.97 17.08
C ALA A 127 8.47 -12.99 16.80
N ASP A 128 8.68 -14.28 17.08
CA ASP A 128 7.73 -15.38 16.82
C ASP A 128 7.28 -15.41 15.34
N LEU A 129 8.24 -15.39 14.42
CA LEU A 129 7.97 -15.38 12.99
C LEU A 129 7.68 -16.79 12.47
N ASP A 130 6.48 -17.00 11.91
CA ASP A 130 6.15 -18.22 11.19
C ASP A 130 7.00 -18.34 9.91
N GLU A 131 7.99 -19.25 9.91
CA GLU A 131 8.90 -19.48 8.79
C GLU A 131 8.21 -20.02 7.52
N HIS A 132 6.97 -20.52 7.62
CA HIS A 132 6.16 -20.87 6.44
C HIS A 132 5.64 -19.64 5.71
N ARG A 133 5.44 -18.52 6.43
CA ARG A 133 4.95 -17.26 5.87
C ARG A 133 6.08 -16.28 5.61
N PHE A 134 7.03 -16.19 6.54
CA PHE A 134 8.14 -15.26 6.49
C PHE A 134 9.41 -15.94 6.02
N PHE A 135 10.19 -15.23 5.20
CA PHE A 135 11.54 -15.62 4.82
C PHE A 135 12.52 -14.55 5.31
N VAL A 136 13.37 -14.92 6.25
CA VAL A 136 14.42 -14.04 6.78
C VAL A 136 15.76 -14.45 6.17
N THR A 137 16.51 -13.47 5.69
CA THR A 137 17.86 -13.70 5.14
C THR A 137 18.72 -12.46 5.28
N GLY A 138 20.02 -12.66 5.48
CA GLY A 138 21.00 -11.58 5.46
C GLY A 138 21.93 -11.63 4.26
N SER A 139 22.63 -10.53 4.00
CA SER A 139 23.72 -10.46 3.04
C SER A 139 24.79 -9.48 3.49
N VAL A 140 26.04 -9.91 3.32
CA VAL A 140 27.24 -9.07 3.44
C VAL A 140 27.95 -8.96 2.10
N GLY A 141 27.19 -9.16 1.01
CA GLY A 141 27.70 -9.22 -0.35
C GLY A 141 27.96 -10.64 -0.87
N GLN A 142 28.16 -10.74 -2.18
CA GLN A 142 28.45 -11.98 -2.90
C GLN A 142 29.79 -11.82 -3.62
N GLY A 143 30.80 -12.58 -3.19
CA GLY A 143 32.17 -12.51 -3.72
C GLY A 143 32.99 -11.30 -3.22
N ARG A 144 32.37 -10.15 -2.97
CA ARG A 144 32.97 -8.97 -2.34
C ARG A 144 32.09 -8.49 -1.18
N TRP A 145 32.71 -7.88 -0.17
CA TRP A 145 31.98 -7.25 0.94
C TRP A 145 31.01 -6.19 0.43
N ALA A 146 29.78 -6.22 0.93
CA ALA A 146 28.80 -5.19 0.66
C ALA A 146 29.17 -3.91 1.42
N GLU A 147 29.01 -2.77 0.75
CA GLU A 147 29.08 -1.45 1.38
C GLU A 147 28.00 -1.32 2.47
N ILE A 148 26.79 -1.80 2.16
CA ILE A 148 25.63 -1.83 3.05
C ILE A 148 25.30 -3.30 3.32
N PRO A 149 25.79 -3.93 4.40
CA PRO A 149 25.27 -5.23 4.82
C PRO A 149 23.82 -5.07 5.30
N TRP A 150 23.04 -6.13 5.19
CA TRP A 150 21.61 -6.06 5.51
C TRP A 150 21.04 -7.39 5.97
N VAL A 151 19.92 -7.33 6.70
CA VAL A 151 19.06 -8.47 7.04
C VAL A 151 17.62 -8.13 6.69
N SER A 152 16.98 -8.91 5.83
CA SER A 152 15.61 -8.67 5.36
C SER A 152 14.65 -9.73 5.85
N ILE A 153 13.40 -9.31 6.05
CA ILE A 153 12.25 -10.12 6.41
C ILE A 153 11.23 -9.94 5.28
N PHE A 154 10.97 -11.03 4.57
CA PHE A 154 10.04 -11.08 3.44
C PHE A 154 8.76 -11.82 3.83
N ILE A 155 7.61 -11.35 3.35
CA ILE A 155 6.40 -12.18 3.23
C ILE A 155 6.55 -12.96 1.93
N ARG A 156 6.60 -14.30 2.01
CA ARG A 156 6.92 -15.18 0.87
C ARG A 156 6.00 -15.01 -0.33
N ASP A 157 4.73 -14.71 -0.08
CA ASP A 157 3.72 -14.50 -1.13
C ASP A 157 3.93 -13.17 -1.88
N ILE A 158 4.64 -12.20 -1.29
CA ILE A 158 4.99 -10.92 -1.92
C ILE A 158 6.34 -11.04 -2.63
N THR A 159 7.36 -11.51 -1.91
CA THR A 159 8.72 -11.59 -2.43
C THR A 159 9.58 -12.55 -1.60
N THR A 160 10.72 -12.93 -2.17
CA THR A 160 11.77 -13.68 -1.48
C THR A 160 13.15 -13.04 -1.70
N THR A 161 13.19 -11.82 -2.24
CA THR A 161 14.43 -11.11 -2.60
C THR A 161 14.33 -9.63 -2.22
N ALA A 162 15.46 -9.04 -1.81
CA ALA A 162 15.57 -7.60 -1.57
C ALA A 162 15.59 -6.77 -2.87
N THR A 163 15.68 -7.42 -4.04
CA THR A 163 15.71 -6.70 -5.32
C THR A 163 14.32 -6.40 -5.89
N SER A 164 13.27 -7.04 -5.35
CA SER A 164 11.89 -6.93 -5.84
C SER A 164 10.88 -7.01 -4.70
N GLY A 165 9.73 -6.37 -4.88
CA GLY A 165 8.66 -6.37 -3.88
C GLY A 165 8.91 -5.44 -2.72
N TYR A 166 8.05 -5.54 -1.72
CA TYR A 166 8.13 -4.80 -0.47
C TYR A 166 8.63 -5.73 0.61
N TYR A 167 9.34 -5.18 1.60
CA TYR A 167 9.96 -5.98 2.65
C TYR A 167 10.41 -5.12 3.83
N ILE A 168 10.60 -5.74 4.98
CA ILE A 168 11.28 -5.11 6.11
C ILE A 168 12.77 -5.44 6.00
N VAL A 169 13.63 -4.46 6.24
CA VAL A 169 15.08 -4.64 6.17
C VAL A 169 15.79 -3.84 7.26
N TYR A 170 16.77 -4.49 7.88
CA TYR A 170 17.81 -3.87 8.68
C TYR A 170 18.96 -3.49 7.74
N LEU A 171 19.22 -2.19 7.56
CA LEU A 171 20.25 -1.63 6.69
C LEU A 171 21.33 -0.98 7.55
N PHE A 172 22.50 -1.60 7.63
CA PHE A 172 23.63 -1.04 8.37
C PHE A 172 24.28 0.08 7.53
N LYS A 173 24.49 1.26 8.12
CA LYS A 173 25.16 2.38 7.45
C LYS A 173 26.57 1.98 7.02
N ALA A 174 27.08 2.53 5.92
CA ALA A 174 28.38 2.18 5.34
C ALA A 174 29.57 2.41 6.28
N ASP A 175 29.42 3.33 7.24
CA ASP A 175 30.39 3.66 8.28
C ASP A 175 30.14 2.94 9.62
N MET A 176 29.11 2.09 9.68
CA MET A 176 28.65 1.37 10.89
C MET A 176 28.26 2.29 12.06
N SER A 177 27.98 3.57 11.82
CA SER A 177 27.52 4.50 12.87
C SER A 177 26.12 4.18 13.39
N GLY A 178 25.36 3.36 12.65
CA GLY A 178 24.04 2.88 13.06
C GLY A 178 23.42 1.93 12.05
N VAL A 179 22.23 1.44 12.37
CA VAL A 179 21.45 0.53 11.53
C VAL A 179 20.00 1.02 11.46
N TYR A 180 19.48 1.16 10.25
CA TYR A 180 18.07 1.47 10.04
C TYR A 180 17.25 0.19 10.05
N ILE A 181 16.10 0.18 10.72
CA ILE A 181 14.99 -0.70 10.34
C ILE A 181 14.10 0.05 9.36
N SER A 182 13.73 -0.58 8.25
CA SER A 182 12.95 0.06 7.19
C SER A 182 11.97 -0.93 6.59
N LEU A 183 10.68 -0.57 6.55
CA LEU A 183 9.80 -1.04 5.50
C LEU A 183 10.23 -0.36 4.20
N ASN A 184 10.64 -1.16 3.23
CA ASN A 184 11.35 -0.73 2.04
C ASN A 184 10.81 -1.47 0.80
N GLN A 185 11.31 -1.12 -0.38
CA GLN A 185 10.88 -1.70 -1.64
C GLN A 185 12.05 -1.89 -2.63
N GLY A 186 11.91 -2.88 -3.49
CA GLY A 186 12.93 -3.27 -4.46
C GLY A 186 13.07 -2.30 -5.64
N TRP A 187 14.32 -1.99 -6.00
CA TRP A 187 14.68 -1.08 -7.10
C TRP A 187 14.43 -1.64 -8.51
N THR A 188 14.45 -2.97 -8.69
CA THR A 188 14.57 -3.61 -10.03
C THR A 188 13.42 -3.24 -10.97
N TYR A 189 12.19 -3.21 -10.47
CA TYR A 189 11.01 -2.86 -11.27
C TYR A 189 11.17 -1.45 -11.88
N PHE A 190 11.54 -0.47 -11.06
CA PHE A 190 11.67 0.92 -11.48
C PHE A 190 12.84 1.15 -12.43
N LEU A 191 13.96 0.47 -12.20
CA LEU A 191 15.10 0.50 -13.11
C LEU A 191 14.72 -0.03 -14.49
N ARG A 192 14.06 -1.19 -14.55
CA ARG A 192 13.69 -1.85 -15.80
C ARG A 192 12.65 -1.03 -16.59
N LYS A 193 11.67 -0.46 -15.89
CA LYS A 193 10.54 0.24 -16.54
C LYS A 193 10.85 1.69 -16.89
N TYR A 194 11.43 2.45 -15.97
CA TYR A 194 11.58 3.90 -16.10
C TYR A 194 13.03 4.36 -16.32
N MET A 195 14.01 3.53 -15.93
CA MET A 195 15.44 3.76 -16.07
C MET A 195 16.00 4.98 -15.30
N GLY A 196 17.30 4.95 -14.99
CA GLY A 196 18.09 6.11 -14.61
C GLY A 196 17.51 6.98 -13.49
N LYS A 197 17.26 8.26 -13.80
CA LYS A 197 16.75 9.28 -12.88
C LYS A 197 15.24 9.14 -12.66
N LEU A 198 14.46 8.95 -13.73
CA LEU A 198 13.01 8.82 -13.64
C LEU A 198 12.61 7.62 -12.77
N GLY A 199 13.34 6.50 -12.86
CA GLY A 199 13.12 5.37 -11.96
C GLY A 199 13.27 5.74 -10.48
N ARG A 200 14.25 6.58 -10.13
CA ARG A 200 14.47 7.05 -8.75
C ARG A 200 13.32 7.94 -8.27
N GLU A 201 12.83 8.82 -9.14
CA GLU A 201 11.65 9.64 -8.86
C GLU A 201 10.40 8.74 -8.66
N LYS A 202 10.25 7.68 -9.46
CA LYS A 202 9.08 6.77 -9.39
C LYS A 202 9.07 5.84 -8.17
N ILE A 203 10.22 5.32 -7.74
CA ILE A 203 10.30 4.53 -6.50
C ILE A 203 9.99 5.41 -5.27
N GLN A 204 10.48 6.65 -5.25
CA GLN A 204 10.18 7.61 -4.19
C GLN A 204 8.69 8.01 -4.20
N ALA A 205 8.12 8.26 -5.39
CA ALA A 205 6.68 8.51 -5.53
C ALA A 205 5.85 7.33 -5.00
N THR A 206 6.27 6.09 -5.31
CA THR A 206 5.61 4.87 -4.82
C THR A 206 5.67 4.77 -3.29
N ALA A 207 6.83 5.08 -2.68
CA ALA A 207 6.95 5.14 -1.23
C ALA A 207 5.97 6.14 -0.63
N ASN A 208 5.94 7.36 -1.16
CA ASN A 208 5.06 8.43 -0.70
C ASN A 208 3.56 8.07 -0.85
N ILE A 209 3.19 7.41 -1.93
CA ILE A 209 1.80 6.95 -2.14
C ILE A 209 1.42 5.89 -1.09
N ILE A 210 2.31 4.93 -0.84
CA ILE A 210 2.07 3.91 0.19
C ILE A 210 1.95 4.54 1.56
N GLN A 211 2.86 5.44 1.94
CA GLN A 211 2.80 6.17 3.21
C GLN A 211 1.44 6.83 3.44
N ARG A 212 0.87 7.49 2.43
CA ARG A 212 -0.45 8.13 2.52
C ARG A 212 -1.62 7.14 2.60
N LYS A 213 -1.43 5.91 2.12
CA LYS A 213 -2.47 4.86 2.10
C LYS A 213 -2.43 3.97 3.34
N LEU A 214 -1.31 3.91 4.05
CA LEU A 214 -1.19 3.18 5.31
C LEU A 214 -2.08 3.79 6.38
N ASN A 215 -2.82 2.95 7.11
CA ASN A 215 -3.64 3.37 8.23
C ASN A 215 -2.86 3.32 9.55
N THR A 216 -1.84 2.46 9.62
CA THR A 216 -0.93 2.36 10.76
C THR A 216 0.43 2.94 10.42
N VAL A 217 0.74 4.08 11.05
CA VAL A 217 2.09 4.66 11.10
C VAL A 217 2.58 4.42 12.53
N PRO A 218 3.60 3.56 12.75
CA PRO A 218 4.10 3.31 14.08
C PRO A 218 4.65 4.59 14.74
N ALA A 219 4.40 4.77 16.03
CA ALA A 219 4.64 6.05 16.72
C ALA A 219 6.13 6.46 16.76
N ASN A 220 7.02 5.48 16.81
CA ASN A 220 8.47 5.70 16.87
C ASN A 220 9.14 5.71 15.49
N MET A 221 8.37 5.60 14.40
CA MET A 221 8.89 5.55 13.05
C MET A 221 8.73 6.89 12.34
N THR A 222 9.61 7.12 11.37
CA THR A 222 9.61 8.28 10.49
C THR A 222 9.44 7.85 9.04
N THR A 223 8.86 8.73 8.23
CA THR A 223 8.80 8.64 6.77
C THR A 223 9.85 9.52 6.09
N ALA A 224 10.71 10.16 6.89
CA ALA A 224 11.77 11.02 6.38
C ALA A 224 12.80 10.21 5.57
N GLU A 225 13.46 10.88 4.63
CA GLU A 225 14.56 10.29 3.87
C GLU A 225 15.65 9.75 4.81
N ILE A 226 16.16 8.56 4.50
CA ILE A 226 17.25 7.94 5.26
C ILE A 226 18.58 8.18 4.53
N ASN A 227 19.69 8.17 5.29
CA ASN A 227 21.04 8.29 4.74
C ASN A 227 21.90 7.12 5.23
N LEU A 228 22.30 6.25 4.29
CA LEU A 228 23.11 5.07 4.58
C LEU A 228 24.61 5.36 4.57
N GLU A 229 25.04 6.60 4.32
CA GLU A 229 26.45 7.00 4.09
C GLU A 229 27.13 6.26 2.92
N GLY A 230 26.33 5.56 2.11
CA GLY A 230 26.81 4.78 0.98
C GLY A 230 26.91 5.61 -0.29
N ARG A 231 27.91 5.31 -1.11
CA ARG A 231 28.14 5.97 -2.41
C ARG A 231 27.60 5.17 -3.59
N GLY A 232 27.38 3.87 -3.42
CA GLY A 232 26.92 2.98 -4.49
C GLY A 232 25.45 3.19 -4.89
N ASP A 233 25.13 2.80 -6.13
CA ASP A 233 23.75 2.82 -6.65
C ASP A 233 22.78 2.02 -5.79
N LEU A 234 23.23 0.91 -5.18
CA LEU A 234 22.42 0.09 -4.27
C LEU A 234 22.07 0.83 -2.98
N ALA A 235 23.02 1.56 -2.39
CA ALA A 235 22.75 2.37 -1.20
C ALA A 235 21.69 3.44 -1.53
N LYS A 236 21.85 4.14 -2.66
CA LYS A 236 20.86 5.09 -3.15
C LYS A 236 19.52 4.43 -3.50
N GLY A 237 19.53 3.20 -3.99
CA GLY A 237 18.32 2.41 -4.21
C GLY A 237 17.53 2.19 -2.91
N TYR A 238 18.21 1.78 -1.83
CA TYR A 238 17.57 1.58 -0.53
C TYR A 238 17.07 2.88 0.10
N GLU A 239 17.82 3.98 -0.03
CA GLU A 239 17.41 5.29 0.46
C GLU A 239 16.13 5.76 -0.24
N ASN A 240 16.08 5.69 -1.58
CA ASN A 240 14.89 6.08 -2.35
C ASN A 240 13.72 5.08 -2.19
N GLY A 241 14.01 3.84 -1.81
CA GLY A 241 13.02 2.79 -1.55
C GLY A 241 12.39 2.86 -0.17
N HIS A 242 12.91 3.69 0.73
CA HIS A 242 12.42 3.81 2.10
C HIS A 242 10.96 4.27 2.15
N ILE A 243 10.11 3.48 2.80
CA ILE A 243 8.69 3.81 3.02
C ILE A 243 8.51 4.37 4.42
N ILE A 244 8.92 3.61 5.43
CA ILE A 244 8.80 3.99 6.84
C ILE A 244 9.78 3.19 7.68
N GLY A 245 10.36 3.81 8.70
CA GLY A 245 11.32 3.14 9.57
C GLY A 245 12.00 4.10 10.54
N ARG A 246 13.10 3.67 11.17
CA ARG A 246 13.90 4.54 12.03
C ARG A 246 15.35 4.07 12.15
N LEU A 247 16.21 4.98 12.61
CA LEU A 247 17.63 4.72 12.85
C LEU A 247 17.85 4.21 14.29
N TYR A 248 18.68 3.18 14.42
CA TYR A 248 19.30 2.77 15.67
C TYR A 248 20.77 3.18 15.65
N GLU A 249 21.11 4.20 16.45
CA GLU A 249 22.50 4.68 16.58
C GLU A 249 23.36 3.65 17.30
N ALA A 250 24.59 3.43 16.85
CA ALA A 250 25.48 2.40 17.41
C ALA A 250 25.81 2.65 18.90
N ASP A 251 25.93 3.92 19.29
CA ASP A 251 26.23 4.35 20.66
C ASP A 251 24.99 4.38 21.57
N ASN A 252 23.79 4.20 21.01
CA ASN A 252 22.53 4.25 21.74
C ASN A 252 21.49 3.27 21.19
N LEU A 253 21.88 1.99 21.07
CA LEU A 253 20.97 0.95 20.61
C LEU A 253 19.81 0.74 21.59
N PRO A 254 18.55 0.72 21.12
CA PRO A 254 17.41 0.38 21.95
C PRO A 254 17.50 -1.02 22.55
N SER A 255 16.72 -1.26 23.60
CA SER A 255 16.62 -2.59 24.21
C SER A 255 16.06 -3.64 23.23
N SER A 256 16.39 -4.92 23.43
CA SER A 256 15.85 -6.01 22.62
C SER A 256 14.32 -6.01 22.55
N THR A 257 13.63 -5.70 23.66
CA THR A 257 12.17 -5.56 23.69
C THR A 257 11.67 -4.45 22.76
N GLU A 258 12.33 -3.29 22.77
CA GLU A 258 11.96 -2.16 21.90
C GLU A 258 12.20 -2.49 20.43
N LEU A 259 13.34 -3.09 20.09
CA LEU A 259 13.68 -3.52 18.73
C LEU A 259 12.67 -4.53 18.16
N ILE A 260 12.19 -5.46 18.99
CA ILE A 260 11.17 -6.44 18.58
C ILE A 260 9.79 -5.81 18.46
N ASN A 261 9.44 -4.85 19.33
CA ASN A 261 8.18 -4.12 19.22
C ASN A 261 8.12 -3.29 17.93
N ASP A 262 9.19 -2.56 17.62
CA ASP A 262 9.35 -1.83 16.36
C ASP A 262 9.14 -2.74 15.13
N LEU A 263 9.74 -3.93 15.14
CA LEU A 263 9.56 -4.92 14.08
C LEU A 263 8.08 -5.36 13.98
N LYS A 264 7.43 -5.65 15.10
CA LYS A 264 6.01 -6.06 15.13
C LYS A 264 5.08 -4.96 14.61
N GLU A 265 5.37 -3.71 14.92
CA GLU A 265 4.64 -2.56 14.37
C GLU A 265 4.83 -2.46 12.85
N LEU A 266 6.06 -2.56 12.34
CA LEU A 266 6.31 -2.57 10.90
C LEU A 266 5.70 -3.79 10.19
N LEU A 267 5.64 -4.95 10.84
CA LEU A 267 4.94 -6.13 10.31
C LEU A 267 3.44 -5.87 10.14
N THR A 268 2.86 -4.98 10.94
CA THR A 268 1.45 -4.56 10.78
C THR A 268 1.29 -3.72 9.52
N SER A 269 2.14 -2.70 9.33
CA SER A 269 2.14 -1.88 8.11
C SER A 269 2.46 -2.71 6.85
N TYR A 270 3.36 -3.69 6.95
CA TYR A 270 3.70 -4.57 5.83
C TYR A 270 2.52 -5.47 5.42
N LYS A 271 1.73 -5.96 6.38
CA LYS A 271 0.47 -6.69 6.11
C LYS A 271 -0.61 -5.80 5.49
N GLU A 272 -0.64 -4.51 5.79
CA GLU A 272 -1.52 -3.57 5.09
C GLU A 272 -1.12 -3.44 3.61
N ILE A 273 0.18 -3.41 3.29
CA ILE A 273 0.64 -3.45 1.89
C ILE A 273 0.20 -4.76 1.23
N GLU A 274 0.40 -5.91 1.88
CA GLU A 274 -0.10 -7.22 1.39
C GLU A 274 -1.59 -7.17 1.05
N TYR A 275 -2.40 -6.60 1.96
CA TYR A 275 -3.83 -6.45 1.76
C TYR A 275 -4.17 -5.46 0.63
N MET A 276 -3.45 -4.34 0.51
CA MET A 276 -3.63 -3.38 -0.58
C MET A 276 -3.27 -3.98 -1.93
N MET A 277 -2.21 -4.79 -2.01
CA MET A 277 -1.84 -5.54 -3.20
C MET A 277 -2.99 -6.46 -3.63
N GLY A 278 -3.57 -7.18 -2.67
CA GLY A 278 -4.62 -8.17 -2.94
C GLY A 278 -4.12 -9.25 -3.88
N GLY A 279 -4.89 -9.59 -4.91
CA GLY A 279 -4.51 -10.64 -5.85
C GLY A 279 -3.46 -10.24 -6.89
N ARG A 280 -2.79 -9.09 -6.77
CA ARG A 280 -1.86 -8.56 -7.77
C ARG A 280 -0.43 -9.02 -7.51
N SER A 281 0.33 -9.20 -8.58
CA SER A 281 1.79 -9.23 -8.50
C SER A 281 2.34 -7.87 -8.05
N VAL A 282 3.60 -7.85 -7.62
CA VAL A 282 4.32 -6.62 -7.26
C VAL A 282 4.30 -5.60 -8.41
N ASP A 283 4.57 -6.05 -9.63
CA ASP A 283 4.64 -5.19 -10.80
C ASP A 283 3.25 -4.58 -11.11
N GLU A 284 2.20 -5.41 -11.13
CA GLU A 284 0.81 -4.96 -11.31
C GLU A 284 0.36 -3.98 -10.22
N PHE A 285 0.83 -4.17 -8.98
CA PHE A 285 0.52 -3.24 -7.90
C PHE A 285 1.25 -1.91 -8.07
N ASN A 286 2.54 -1.93 -8.42
CA ASN A 286 3.30 -0.71 -8.73
C ASN A 286 2.70 0.05 -9.92
N ASP A 287 2.29 -0.65 -10.99
CA ASP A 287 1.57 -0.08 -12.12
C ASP A 287 0.31 0.65 -11.66
N TYR A 288 -0.47 0.01 -10.79
CA TYR A 288 -1.68 0.59 -10.24
C TYR A 288 -1.40 1.82 -9.35
N LEU A 289 -0.38 1.77 -8.51
CA LEU A 289 -0.01 2.90 -7.64
C LEU A 289 0.43 4.12 -8.46
N LEU A 290 1.18 3.89 -9.54
CA LEU A 290 1.77 4.95 -10.35
C LEU A 290 0.86 5.49 -11.45
N LEU A 291 -0.40 5.02 -11.57
CA LEU A 291 -1.35 5.49 -12.59
C LEU A 291 -1.37 7.02 -12.71
N SER A 292 -1.73 7.73 -11.63
CA SER A 292 -1.84 9.19 -11.65
C SER A 292 -0.50 9.88 -11.89
N GLU A 293 0.59 9.32 -11.35
CA GLU A 293 1.96 9.82 -11.57
C GLU A 293 2.40 9.65 -13.03
N ASP A 294 1.82 8.68 -13.74
CA ASP A 294 2.06 8.42 -15.17
C ASP A 294 1.01 9.13 -16.06
N GLY A 295 0.14 9.96 -15.49
CA GLY A 295 -0.89 10.72 -16.20
C GLY A 295 -2.13 9.90 -16.58
N HIS A 296 -2.34 8.77 -15.90
CA HIS A 296 -3.41 7.81 -16.16
C HIS A 296 -4.47 7.81 -15.04
N TYR A 297 -5.76 7.75 -15.41
CA TYR A 297 -6.88 7.88 -14.46
C TYR A 297 -7.98 6.86 -14.78
N LEU A 298 -8.69 6.35 -13.77
CA LEU A 298 -9.82 5.43 -13.95
C LEU A 298 -11.15 6.21 -13.94
N GLU A 299 -12.04 5.90 -14.90
CA GLU A 299 -13.34 6.60 -15.03
C GLU A 299 -14.36 6.21 -13.95
N GLU A 300 -14.27 4.99 -13.40
CA GLU A 300 -15.30 4.42 -12.51
C GLU A 300 -15.29 4.97 -11.08
N ASP A 301 -14.42 5.93 -10.77
CA ASP A 301 -14.27 6.55 -9.47
C ASP A 301 -14.61 8.04 -9.57
N LEU A 302 -15.68 8.47 -8.90
CA LEU A 302 -16.18 9.85 -8.98
C LEU A 302 -15.12 10.88 -8.55
N GLU A 303 -14.29 10.53 -7.57
CA GLU A 303 -13.17 11.38 -7.14
C GLU A 303 -12.11 11.49 -8.25
N GLN A 304 -11.93 10.44 -9.06
CA GLN A 304 -10.99 10.44 -10.18
C GLN A 304 -11.48 11.20 -11.41
N GLU A 305 -12.79 11.47 -11.55
CA GLU A 305 -13.29 12.31 -12.65
C GLU A 305 -12.84 13.76 -12.49
N GLU A 306 -13.01 14.34 -11.31
CA GLU A 306 -12.56 15.71 -11.03
C GLU A 306 -11.03 15.81 -11.14
N VAL A 307 -10.30 14.88 -10.52
CA VAL A 307 -8.84 14.79 -10.63
C VAL A 307 -8.40 14.67 -12.08
N TYR A 308 -9.09 13.87 -12.90
CA TYR A 308 -8.78 13.75 -14.32
C TYR A 308 -8.94 15.09 -15.05
N GLN A 309 -10.07 15.80 -14.87
CA GLN A 309 -10.29 17.09 -15.52
C GLN A 309 -9.25 18.14 -15.10
N ASP A 310 -8.88 18.17 -13.82
CA ASP A 310 -7.82 19.05 -13.31
C ASP A 310 -6.45 18.73 -13.94
N ASN A 311 -6.11 17.45 -14.07
CA ASN A 311 -4.85 17.04 -14.70
C ASN A 311 -4.83 17.30 -16.21
N VAL A 312 -5.99 17.24 -16.89
CA VAL A 312 -6.12 17.72 -18.27
C VAL A 312 -5.77 19.21 -18.34
N GLN A 313 -6.25 20.03 -17.40
CA GLN A 313 -5.87 21.46 -17.36
C GLN A 313 -4.38 21.66 -17.10
N LEU A 314 -3.78 20.93 -16.16
CA LEU A 314 -2.33 21.04 -15.89
C LEU A 314 -1.48 20.65 -17.10
N ALA A 315 -1.88 19.61 -17.85
CA ALA A 315 -1.18 19.19 -19.06
C ALA A 315 -1.27 20.22 -20.21
N LEU A 316 -2.17 21.21 -20.14
CA LEU A 316 -2.22 22.32 -21.09
C LEU A 316 -1.20 23.42 -20.79
N ASP A 317 -0.76 23.55 -19.53
CA ASP A 317 0.26 24.52 -19.10
C ASP A 317 1.65 24.09 -19.55
N SER A 318 1.91 22.79 -19.58
CA SER A 318 3.13 22.25 -20.18
C SER A 318 3.08 22.48 -21.69
N THR A 319 3.95 23.36 -22.20
CA THR A 319 4.21 23.55 -23.64
C THR A 319 4.88 22.29 -24.19
N LEU A 320 4.11 21.21 -24.35
CA LEU A 320 4.52 20.06 -25.11
C LEU A 320 4.40 20.46 -26.59
N ASP A 321 5.53 20.75 -27.22
CA ASP A 321 5.64 20.76 -28.68
C ASP A 321 5.25 19.37 -29.16
N GLU A 322 4.10 19.27 -29.81
CA GLU A 322 3.58 18.02 -30.36
C GLU A 322 4.43 17.64 -31.58
N THR A 323 4.90 16.39 -31.63
CA THR A 323 5.58 15.87 -32.82
C THR A 323 4.53 15.48 -33.87
N GLU A 324 4.83 15.68 -35.16
CA GLU A 324 3.97 15.24 -36.27
C GLU A 324 3.63 13.73 -36.17
N GLU A 325 4.56 12.91 -35.69
CA GLU A 325 4.37 11.48 -35.42
C GLU A 325 3.25 11.18 -34.41
N ALA A 326 3.07 12.01 -33.37
CA ALA A 326 2.02 11.80 -32.37
C ALA A 326 0.62 12.08 -32.94
N ILE A 327 0.53 13.00 -33.90
CA ILE A 327 -0.71 13.37 -34.59
C ILE A 327 -1.07 12.31 -35.64
N GLU A 328 -0.09 11.80 -36.38
CA GLU A 328 -0.30 10.74 -37.36
C GLU A 328 -0.75 9.43 -36.71
N ALA A 329 -0.10 9.04 -35.61
CA ALA A 329 -0.46 7.85 -34.85
C ALA A 329 -1.90 7.91 -34.32
N ASP A 330 -2.46 9.10 -34.05
CA ASP A 330 -3.85 9.22 -33.56
C ASP A 330 -4.91 8.94 -34.65
N ASN A 331 -4.54 8.97 -35.94
CA ASN A 331 -5.47 8.70 -37.03
C ASN A 331 -5.52 7.23 -37.47
N GLU A 332 -4.68 6.37 -36.90
CA GLU A 332 -4.64 4.94 -37.21
C GLU A 332 -5.25 4.07 -36.10
N SER A 333 -5.71 2.88 -36.47
CA SER A 333 -6.12 1.88 -35.49
C SER A 333 -4.92 1.42 -34.67
N LEU A 334 -5.03 1.51 -33.34
CA LEU A 334 -4.03 0.97 -32.41
C LEU A 334 -4.65 -0.19 -31.63
N PRO A 335 -3.88 -1.25 -31.32
CA PRO A 335 -4.40 -2.39 -30.58
C PRO A 335 -4.85 -1.98 -29.18
N ARG A 336 -5.83 -2.73 -28.62
CA ARG A 336 -6.25 -2.59 -27.23
C ARG A 336 -5.03 -2.70 -26.30
N PRO A 337 -4.84 -1.74 -25.36
CA PRO A 337 -3.76 -1.82 -24.39
C PRO A 337 -3.97 -2.97 -23.40
N ASP A 338 -2.95 -3.31 -22.61
CA ASP A 338 -3.16 -4.21 -21.48
C ASP A 338 -3.94 -3.49 -20.36
N PRO A 339 -4.88 -4.17 -19.69
CA PRO A 339 -5.61 -3.59 -18.57
C PRO A 339 -4.73 -3.49 -17.32
N VAL A 340 -5.05 -2.53 -16.46
CA VAL A 340 -4.52 -2.51 -15.10
C VAL A 340 -5.46 -3.30 -14.20
N LEU A 341 -4.94 -4.10 -13.28
CA LEU A 341 -5.77 -4.88 -12.36
C LEU A 341 -6.07 -4.09 -11.07
N ASP A 342 -7.31 -4.18 -10.59
CA ASP A 342 -7.66 -3.76 -9.24
C ASP A 342 -7.27 -4.82 -8.19
N ARG A 343 -7.48 -4.51 -6.91
CA ARG A 343 -7.17 -5.42 -5.79
C ARG A 343 -7.88 -6.78 -5.92
N SER A 344 -9.06 -6.81 -6.53
CA SER A 344 -9.88 -7.99 -6.78
C SER A 344 -9.59 -8.65 -8.13
N ARG A 345 -8.50 -8.27 -8.80
CA ARG A 345 -8.10 -8.72 -10.14
C ARG A 345 -9.12 -8.41 -11.24
N ARG A 346 -10.00 -7.43 -11.05
CA ARG A 346 -10.85 -6.94 -12.14
C ARG A 346 -10.01 -6.04 -13.04
N GLN A 347 -10.23 -6.19 -14.34
CA GLN A 347 -9.60 -5.34 -15.35
C GLN A 347 -10.15 -3.92 -15.24
N ARG A 348 -9.24 -2.96 -15.28
CA ARG A 348 -9.49 -1.52 -15.27
C ARG A 348 -8.76 -0.88 -16.43
N TRP A 349 -9.39 0.14 -16.99
CA TRP A 349 -8.96 0.74 -18.25
C TRP A 349 -8.66 2.22 -18.01
N PRO A 350 -7.38 2.58 -17.83
CA PRO A 350 -7.01 3.97 -17.62
C PRO A 350 -7.13 4.81 -18.89
N ARG A 351 -7.39 6.10 -18.69
CA ARG A 351 -7.32 7.17 -19.71
C ARG A 351 -6.17 8.13 -19.42
N ASP A 352 -5.57 8.70 -20.46
CA ASP A 352 -4.40 9.57 -20.41
C ASP A 352 -4.80 11.05 -20.53
N ALA A 353 -4.54 11.83 -19.48
CA ALA A 353 -4.86 13.26 -19.46
C ALA A 353 -4.14 14.07 -20.56
N ARG A 354 -3.00 13.61 -21.06
CA ARG A 354 -2.26 14.28 -22.14
C ARG A 354 -2.98 14.13 -23.47
N VAL A 355 -3.58 12.97 -23.74
CA VAL A 355 -4.40 12.74 -24.95
C VAL A 355 -5.61 13.68 -24.93
N ALA A 356 -6.26 13.81 -23.78
CA ALA A 356 -7.36 14.75 -23.59
C ALA A 356 -6.97 16.22 -23.70
N ALA A 357 -5.81 16.62 -23.18
CA ALA A 357 -5.29 17.98 -23.35
C ALA A 357 -5.03 18.31 -24.83
N ARG A 358 -4.48 17.38 -25.62
CA ARG A 358 -4.33 17.55 -27.08
C ARG A 358 -5.67 17.69 -27.78
N ALA A 359 -6.61 16.79 -27.50
CA ALA A 359 -7.97 16.85 -28.05
C ALA A 359 -8.68 18.19 -27.72
N LEU A 360 -8.46 18.74 -26.51
CA LEU A 360 -8.97 20.04 -26.12
C LEU A 360 -8.34 21.17 -26.95
N ARG A 361 -7.03 21.16 -27.20
CA ARG A 361 -6.38 22.14 -28.10
C ARG A 361 -6.94 22.07 -29.51
N LEU A 362 -7.08 20.88 -30.08
CA LEU A 362 -7.62 20.65 -31.42
C LEU A 362 -9.09 21.09 -31.57
N SER A 363 -9.86 21.04 -30.49
CA SER A 363 -11.24 21.57 -30.47
C SER A 363 -11.31 23.09 -30.61
N LYS A 364 -10.17 23.79 -30.54
CA LYS A 364 -10.08 25.26 -30.48
C LYS A 364 -10.90 25.85 -29.33
N TYR A 365 -11.00 25.12 -28.22
CA TYR A 365 -11.76 25.50 -27.03
C TYR A 365 -13.24 25.78 -27.32
N LYS A 366 -13.84 24.96 -28.18
CA LYS A 366 -15.27 25.00 -28.51
C LYS A 366 -15.98 23.75 -28.02
N CYS A 367 -17.21 23.93 -27.53
CA CYS A 367 -18.04 22.80 -27.10
C CYS A 367 -18.50 21.99 -28.32
N ALA A 368 -18.32 20.67 -28.27
CA ALA A 368 -18.67 19.74 -29.34
C ALA A 368 -20.18 19.63 -29.57
N LEU A 369 -21.00 19.91 -28.54
CA LEU A 369 -22.45 19.92 -28.71
C LEU A 369 -22.92 21.16 -29.48
N ASP A 370 -22.44 22.34 -29.11
CA ASP A 370 -22.74 23.62 -29.76
C ASP A 370 -21.60 24.61 -29.52
N GLU A 371 -20.98 25.10 -30.59
CA GLU A 371 -19.84 26.02 -30.50
C GLU A 371 -20.18 27.35 -29.79
N SER A 372 -21.46 27.74 -29.78
CA SER A 372 -21.96 28.96 -29.13
C SER A 372 -22.04 28.83 -27.61
N HIS A 373 -22.09 27.60 -27.06
CA HIS A 373 -22.18 27.38 -25.61
C HIS A 373 -21.00 28.00 -24.87
N THR A 374 -21.29 28.92 -23.96
CA THR A 374 -20.30 29.63 -23.15
C THR A 374 -19.99 28.90 -21.85
N SER A 375 -18.83 29.22 -21.28
CA SER A 375 -18.43 28.90 -19.92
C SER A 375 -17.44 29.99 -19.46
N PHE A 376 -16.88 29.86 -18.25
CA PHE A 376 -15.90 30.80 -17.74
C PHE A 376 -14.53 30.66 -18.42
N THR A 377 -13.66 31.67 -18.24
CA THR A 377 -12.30 31.67 -18.78
C THR A 377 -11.36 30.90 -17.85
N SER A 378 -10.67 29.88 -18.36
CA SER A 378 -9.64 29.13 -17.64
C SER A 378 -8.44 30.03 -17.35
N LYS A 379 -7.97 30.01 -16.10
CA LYS A 379 -6.74 30.73 -15.69
C LYS A 379 -5.50 30.16 -16.38
N VAL A 380 -5.49 28.86 -16.67
CA VAL A 380 -4.36 28.16 -17.28
C VAL A 380 -4.20 28.56 -18.74
N THR A 381 -5.28 28.46 -19.53
CA THR A 381 -5.19 28.65 -20.99
C THR A 381 -5.55 30.06 -21.44
N GLY A 382 -6.21 30.86 -20.59
CA GLY A 382 -6.83 32.12 -20.97
C GLY A 382 -7.98 31.96 -21.99
N LYS A 383 -8.44 30.72 -22.21
CA LYS A 383 -9.53 30.37 -23.13
C LYS A 383 -10.75 29.89 -22.35
N ARG A 384 -11.84 29.62 -23.07
CA ARG A 384 -13.06 29.02 -22.51
C ARG A 384 -12.74 27.68 -21.82
N TYR A 385 -13.22 27.49 -20.60
CA TYR A 385 -13.06 26.25 -19.85
C TYR A 385 -13.99 25.17 -20.39
N LEU A 386 -13.45 23.99 -20.70
CA LEU A 386 -14.22 22.83 -21.16
C LEU A 386 -13.69 21.59 -20.44
N GLU A 387 -14.55 20.59 -20.30
CA GLU A 387 -14.25 19.27 -19.77
C GLU A 387 -14.15 18.27 -20.92
N MET A 388 -13.24 17.31 -20.79
CA MET A 388 -13.00 16.28 -21.81
C MET A 388 -13.78 15.02 -21.49
N HIS A 389 -14.55 14.55 -22.47
CA HIS A 389 -15.46 13.42 -22.32
C HIS A 389 -15.20 12.36 -23.40
N HIS A 390 -15.04 11.10 -22.99
CA HIS A 390 -14.95 9.96 -23.89
C HIS A 390 -16.34 9.58 -24.40
N LEU A 391 -16.58 9.66 -25.71
CA LEU A 391 -17.90 9.31 -26.25
C LEU A 391 -18.28 7.84 -25.95
N VAL A 392 -17.34 6.90 -26.13
CA VAL A 392 -17.52 5.52 -25.67
C VAL A 392 -16.91 5.44 -24.27
N PRO A 393 -17.68 5.14 -23.20
CA PRO A 393 -17.13 5.13 -21.85
C PRO A 393 -15.98 4.13 -21.71
N MET A 394 -14.90 4.55 -21.05
CA MET A 394 -13.65 3.79 -20.93
C MET A 394 -13.81 2.46 -20.20
N LYS A 395 -14.81 2.33 -19.32
CA LYS A 395 -15.15 1.03 -18.69
C LYS A 395 -15.47 -0.09 -19.71
N TYR A 396 -15.84 0.26 -20.94
CA TYR A 396 -16.12 -0.70 -22.03
C TYR A 396 -14.91 -1.00 -22.93
N GLN A 397 -13.71 -0.48 -22.65
CA GLN A 397 -12.50 -0.75 -23.44
C GLN A 397 -12.24 -2.26 -23.63
N GLY A 398 -12.64 -3.11 -22.68
CA GLY A 398 -12.54 -4.57 -22.81
C GLY A 398 -13.38 -5.18 -23.93
N GLU A 399 -14.40 -4.48 -24.44
CA GLU A 399 -15.28 -4.93 -25.52
C GLU A 399 -14.73 -4.59 -26.92
N PHE A 400 -13.62 -3.84 -27.01
CA PHE A 400 -13.01 -3.41 -28.26
C PHE A 400 -11.59 -3.96 -28.40
N ASP A 401 -11.22 -4.45 -29.58
CA ASP A 401 -9.84 -4.90 -29.86
C ASP A 401 -8.87 -3.75 -30.18
N VAL A 402 -9.38 -2.52 -30.19
CA VAL A 402 -8.64 -1.28 -30.46
C VAL A 402 -8.59 -0.39 -29.22
N LYS A 403 -7.56 0.46 -29.11
CA LYS A 403 -7.44 1.46 -28.04
C LYS A 403 -8.56 2.49 -28.17
N LEU A 404 -9.39 2.61 -27.15
CA LEU A 404 -10.44 3.61 -27.04
C LEU A 404 -9.85 5.00 -26.77
N ASP A 405 -8.95 5.15 -25.80
CA ASP A 405 -8.43 6.45 -25.36
C ASP A 405 -7.62 7.20 -26.44
N ARG A 406 -8.34 7.93 -27.30
CA ARG A 406 -7.91 8.52 -28.58
C ARG A 406 -8.65 9.83 -28.82
N GLU A 407 -8.04 10.77 -29.55
CA GLU A 407 -8.60 12.11 -29.75
C GLU A 407 -9.86 12.08 -30.62
N ALA A 408 -9.96 11.09 -31.52
CA ALA A 408 -11.13 10.84 -32.36
C ALA A 408 -12.44 10.67 -31.57
N GLN A 409 -12.40 10.08 -30.37
CA GLN A 409 -13.59 9.89 -29.54
C GLN A 409 -13.78 10.94 -28.44
N LEU A 410 -12.73 11.71 -28.15
CA LEU A 410 -12.74 12.72 -27.11
C LEU A 410 -13.54 13.97 -27.55
N LEU A 411 -14.41 14.42 -26.67
CA LEU A 411 -15.32 15.53 -26.86
C LEU A 411 -15.01 16.62 -25.82
N ALA A 412 -14.67 17.82 -26.30
CA ALA A 412 -14.60 18.99 -25.44
C ALA A 412 -16.03 19.50 -25.20
N LEU A 413 -16.51 19.46 -23.96
CA LEU A 413 -17.87 19.85 -23.59
C LEU A 413 -17.83 20.97 -22.55
N CYS A 414 -18.78 21.91 -22.60
CA CYS A 414 -18.94 22.82 -21.46
C CYS A 414 -19.41 22.03 -20.23
N PRO A 415 -19.15 22.51 -19.00
CA PRO A 415 -19.53 21.79 -17.79
C PRO A 415 -21.01 21.39 -17.77
N THR A 416 -21.90 22.25 -18.27
CA THR A 416 -23.34 21.94 -18.39
C THR A 416 -23.62 20.75 -19.30
N CYS A 417 -23.06 20.72 -20.51
CA CYS A 417 -23.28 19.62 -21.45
C CYS A 417 -22.66 18.31 -20.94
N HIS A 418 -21.47 18.38 -20.34
CA HIS A 418 -20.82 17.20 -19.77
C HIS A 418 -21.63 16.64 -18.60
N ARG A 419 -22.14 17.48 -17.69
CA ARG A 419 -23.01 16.97 -16.62
C ARG A 419 -24.35 16.45 -17.15
N GLN A 420 -24.90 17.06 -18.19
CA GLN A 420 -26.17 16.62 -18.80
C GLN A 420 -26.05 15.24 -19.45
N ILE A 421 -24.92 14.88 -20.07
CA ILE A 421 -24.73 13.55 -20.68
C ILE A 421 -24.72 12.42 -19.64
N HIS A 422 -24.30 12.71 -18.39
CA HIS A 422 -24.20 11.74 -17.30
C HIS A 422 -25.44 11.73 -16.41
N HIS A 423 -26.02 12.90 -16.14
CA HIS A 423 -27.06 13.09 -15.12
C HIS A 423 -28.42 13.56 -15.67
N GLY A 424 -28.50 13.92 -16.95
CA GLY A 424 -29.76 14.28 -17.58
C GLY A 424 -30.75 13.12 -17.62
N THR A 425 -32.01 13.45 -17.94
CA THR A 425 -33.03 12.42 -18.25
C THR A 425 -32.62 11.59 -19.47
N ASP A 426 -33.18 10.39 -19.61
CA ASP A 426 -32.89 9.52 -20.75
C ASP A 426 -33.18 10.21 -22.10
N ASP A 427 -34.25 11.01 -22.18
CA ASP A 427 -34.58 11.82 -23.37
C ASP A 427 -33.53 12.90 -23.67
N GLU A 428 -33.07 13.64 -22.66
CA GLU A 428 -32.04 14.66 -22.81
C GLU A 428 -30.70 14.05 -23.23
N LYS A 429 -30.31 12.94 -22.58
CA LYS A 429 -29.10 12.20 -22.93
C LYS A 429 -29.18 11.67 -24.35
N GLU A 430 -30.33 11.15 -24.78
CA GLU A 430 -30.52 10.63 -26.12
C GLU A 430 -30.35 11.72 -27.20
N ILE A 431 -30.92 12.91 -26.99
CA ILE A 431 -30.76 14.05 -27.91
C ILE A 431 -29.27 14.40 -28.08
N ILE A 432 -28.54 14.49 -26.97
CA ILE A 432 -27.11 14.84 -26.94
C ILE A 432 -26.28 13.75 -27.59
N LEU A 433 -26.44 12.49 -27.15
CA LEU A 433 -25.68 11.35 -27.67
C LEU A 433 -25.93 11.14 -29.15
N ARG A 434 -27.16 11.33 -29.63
CA ARG A 434 -27.50 11.20 -31.04
C ARG A 434 -26.68 12.15 -31.89
N LYS A 435 -26.66 13.43 -31.52
CA LYS A 435 -25.88 14.45 -32.23
C LYS A 435 -24.39 14.10 -32.21
N LEU A 436 -23.83 13.88 -31.01
CA LEU A 436 -22.41 13.61 -30.83
C LEU A 436 -21.95 12.33 -31.55
N PHE A 437 -22.78 11.28 -31.55
CA PHE A 437 -22.51 10.02 -32.26
C PHE A 437 -22.40 10.25 -33.77
N TYR A 438 -23.41 10.88 -34.39
CA TYR A 438 -23.37 11.10 -35.83
C TYR A 438 -22.29 12.11 -36.25
N ASP A 439 -21.95 13.08 -35.38
CA ASP A 439 -20.83 14.00 -35.60
C ASP A 439 -19.45 13.28 -35.56
N ARG A 440 -19.35 12.12 -34.90
CA ARG A 440 -18.07 11.39 -34.69
C ARG A 440 -17.97 10.04 -35.38
N ARG A 441 -19.07 9.44 -35.83
CA ARG A 441 -19.13 8.06 -36.33
C ARG A 441 -18.03 7.74 -37.33
N ASP A 442 -17.90 8.55 -38.39
CA ASP A 442 -16.94 8.26 -39.45
C ASP A 442 -15.48 8.31 -38.95
N ARG A 443 -15.18 9.14 -37.93
CA ARG A 443 -13.86 9.19 -37.28
C ARG A 443 -13.61 7.99 -36.38
N LEU A 444 -14.64 7.49 -35.68
CA LEU A 444 -14.56 6.28 -34.87
C LEU A 444 -14.30 5.06 -35.75
N GLU A 445 -15.06 4.92 -36.83
CA GLU A 445 -14.90 3.84 -37.81
C GLU A 445 -13.50 3.85 -38.44
N ALA A 446 -12.96 5.03 -38.78
CA ALA A 446 -11.62 5.17 -39.36
C ALA A 446 -10.50 4.62 -38.46
N ILE A 447 -10.67 4.64 -37.13
CA ILE A 447 -9.70 4.08 -36.17
C ILE A 447 -10.08 2.68 -35.68
N GLY A 448 -11.12 2.07 -36.26
CA GLY A 448 -11.58 0.72 -35.94
C GLY A 448 -12.49 0.61 -34.71
N ILE A 449 -13.05 1.71 -34.22
CA ILE A 449 -14.09 1.68 -33.17
C ILE A 449 -15.45 1.51 -33.85
N GLU A 450 -15.86 0.26 -34.02
CA GLU A 450 -17.15 -0.11 -34.59
C GLU A 450 -18.21 -0.18 -33.48
N ILE A 451 -19.15 0.76 -33.45
CA ILE A 451 -20.25 0.79 -32.48
C ILE A 451 -21.52 1.39 -33.09
N GLY A 452 -22.66 0.75 -32.86
CA GLY A 452 -23.96 1.28 -33.25
C GLY A 452 -24.53 2.26 -32.24
N PHE A 453 -25.37 3.21 -32.69
CA PHE A 453 -26.01 4.17 -31.78
C PHE A 453 -26.84 3.50 -30.66
N LYS A 454 -27.46 2.35 -30.96
CA LYS A 454 -28.21 1.56 -29.97
C LYS A 454 -27.31 1.01 -28.86
N GLU A 455 -26.13 0.53 -29.22
CA GLU A 455 -25.14 0.02 -28.26
C GLU A 455 -24.62 1.16 -27.39
N LEU A 456 -24.29 2.30 -28.00
CA LEU A 456 -23.90 3.50 -27.28
C LEU A 456 -24.97 3.94 -26.28
N ARG A 457 -26.26 3.98 -26.65
CA ARG A 457 -27.36 4.30 -25.72
C ARG A 457 -27.36 3.38 -24.49
N ASN A 458 -27.22 2.07 -24.71
CA ASN A 458 -27.17 1.09 -23.63
C ASN A 458 -25.99 1.34 -22.69
N MET A 459 -24.83 1.73 -23.23
CA MET A 459 -23.63 2.03 -22.44
C MET A 459 -23.83 3.20 -21.45
N TYR A 460 -24.70 4.15 -21.78
CA TYR A 460 -25.10 5.29 -20.94
C TYR A 460 -26.31 5.00 -20.03
N GLY A 461 -26.80 3.76 -20.04
CA GLY A 461 -27.92 3.33 -19.21
C GLY A 461 -29.29 3.80 -19.72
N ILE A 462 -29.37 4.34 -20.94
CA ILE A 462 -30.64 4.72 -21.56
C ILE A 462 -31.37 3.44 -21.97
N LYS A 463 -32.50 3.16 -21.31
CA LYS A 463 -33.30 1.99 -21.63
C LYS A 463 -34.18 2.28 -22.84
N GLY A 464 -34.18 1.36 -23.80
CA GLY A 464 -35.04 1.41 -24.99
C GLY A 464 -36.51 1.32 -24.64
#